data_AF-A0A1M6QS85-F1
#
_entry.id   AF-A0A1M6QS85-F1
#
_cell.length_a   1.000
_cell.length_b   1.000
_cell.length_c   1.000
_cell.angle_alpha   90.00
_cell.angle_beta   90.00
_cell.angle_gamma   90.00
#
_symmetry.space_group_name_H-M   'P 1'
#
loop_
_entity.id
_entity.type
_entity.pdbx_description
1 polymer ?
#
loop_
_entity_poly.entity_id
_entity_poly.type
_entity_poly.pdbx_seq_one_letter_code
_entity_poly.pdbx_strand_id
1 'polypeptide(L)'
;MNTLIKKMGLVVLIFLLVFTAACTNKPEETTVGNETKDVKKIVEITIKGLKDGKQTISLEKIKSFKPITKEMESISSSGEIKKKKVKGTSLEDILKLYEVSQKNFSGIRFIAGDSYSIVVPKEILDKREILLAYEVNDKPLDEKALPLMSAIPDERSMYWVKNLVEIELLEEEQSSINRIEFIETAVSDLQQEDYTYYENVDKAVKTRELLKGLNEDSDKNGVYLKAVDGLEKEEAIDVFKSGYIKITGKDIPLFLSPDLPKGMHVKNILYFRCGDTAYFSLKQSLEAFEKKLVEDNEGVPLKSFFKEVGLVNGDKYLCTAQDGYEVEISADDIEKGLIYPRAKGGYALMFEGMSKNTKIKGIHKIEVVK
;
A
#
# COMPACT_ATOMS: atom_id res chain seq x y z
N MET A 1 -46.59 -30.95 51.88
CA MET A 1 -46.48 -32.35 52.35
C MET A 1 -46.95 -33.26 51.23
N ASN A 2 -46.15 -34.26 50.87
CA ASN A 2 -46.33 -35.41 49.95
C ASN A 2 -47.49 -35.39 48.92
N THR A 3 -47.29 -35.55 47.60
CA THR A 3 -46.78 -36.75 46.86
C THR A 3 -47.60 -38.03 47.18
N LEU A 4 -47.93 -38.95 46.25
CA LEU A 4 -47.07 -39.66 45.30
C LEU A 4 -47.37 -39.34 43.79
N ILE A 5 -47.57 -40.35 42.92
CA ILE A 5 -47.17 -40.29 41.49
C ILE A 5 -48.10 -41.09 40.54
N LYS A 6 -48.29 -40.61 39.28
CA LYS A 6 -48.51 -41.50 38.10
C LYS A 6 -48.35 -40.83 36.72
N LYS A 7 -47.75 -41.61 35.80
CA LYS A 7 -47.76 -41.52 34.31
C LYS A 7 -47.08 -40.33 33.59
N MET A 8 -46.14 -40.67 32.71
CA MET A 8 -46.05 -40.17 31.33
C MET A 8 -45.38 -41.27 30.46
N GLY A 9 -45.70 -41.35 29.17
CA GLY A 9 -45.15 -42.35 28.24
C GLY A 9 -46.22 -42.87 27.27
N LEU A 10 -46.49 -42.12 26.19
CA LEU A 10 -47.59 -42.36 25.25
C LEU A 10 -47.08 -42.85 23.88
N VAL A 11 -47.90 -43.66 23.20
CA VAL A 11 -47.61 -44.31 21.90
C VAL A 11 -48.08 -43.44 20.72
N VAL A 12 -47.32 -43.44 19.62
CA VAL A 12 -47.69 -42.92 18.28
C VAL A 12 -47.32 -43.98 17.22
N LEU A 13 -48.05 -44.07 16.10
CA LEU A 13 -48.36 -45.39 15.51
C LEU A 13 -48.44 -45.48 13.96
N ILE A 14 -47.39 -46.01 13.32
CA ILE A 14 -47.37 -46.67 11.99
C ILE A 14 -47.50 -45.73 10.74
N PHE A 15 -47.20 -46.29 9.56
CA PHE A 15 -47.33 -45.78 8.17
C PHE A 15 -46.19 -44.86 7.66
N LEU A 16 -45.57 -45.06 6.48
CA LEU A 16 -45.70 -46.12 5.46
C LEU A 16 -44.55 -46.11 4.41
N LEU A 17 -44.05 -47.30 3.97
CA LEU A 17 -43.27 -47.64 2.71
C LEU A 17 -41.99 -46.82 2.33
N VAL A 18 -41.01 -47.31 1.55
CA VAL A 18 -40.41 -48.65 1.31
C VAL A 18 -39.12 -48.52 0.46
N PHE A 19 -38.34 -49.60 0.27
CA PHE A 19 -37.12 -49.76 -0.57
C PHE A 19 -35.86 -48.97 -0.12
N THR A 20 -34.62 -49.47 -0.18
CA THR A 20 -34.03 -50.81 -0.43
C THR A 20 -32.89 -51.01 0.59
N ALA A 21 -32.79 -52.09 1.36
CA ALA A 21 -32.30 -53.43 0.96
C ALA A 21 -30.80 -53.46 0.56
N ALA A 22 -29.91 -53.52 1.58
CA ALA A 22 -28.49 -53.88 1.42
C ALA A 22 -27.90 -54.49 2.72
N CYS A 23 -28.25 -55.75 3.00
CA CYS A 23 -27.53 -56.60 3.97
C CYS A 23 -26.20 -57.10 3.32
N THR A 24 -25.18 -57.66 3.98
CA THR A 24 -25.04 -58.17 5.36
C THR A 24 -23.57 -58.45 5.75
N ASN A 25 -23.33 -58.93 7.00
CA ASN A 25 -22.14 -59.62 7.54
C ASN A 25 -20.89 -58.83 8.05
N LYS A 26 -20.87 -58.69 9.39
CA LYS A 26 -19.86 -59.16 10.39
C LYS A 26 -18.36 -58.82 10.29
N PRO A 27 -17.68 -58.63 11.46
CA PRO A 27 -16.23 -58.42 11.56
C PRO A 27 -15.43 -59.71 11.84
N GLU A 28 -14.13 -59.67 11.51
CA GLU A 28 -13.05 -60.46 12.11
C GLU A 28 -11.87 -59.52 12.47
N GLU A 29 -10.97 -59.94 13.35
CA GLU A 29 -10.01 -59.07 14.05
C GLU A 29 -8.56 -59.13 13.50
N THR A 30 -7.76 -58.15 13.93
CA THR A 30 -6.27 -58.16 13.95
C THR A 30 -5.58 -58.02 12.57
N THR A 31 -5.10 -56.83 12.21
CA THR A 31 -3.79 -56.36 12.72
C THR A 31 -3.63 -54.85 12.55
N VAL A 32 -3.24 -54.14 13.61
CA VAL A 32 -3.03 -52.67 13.57
C VAL A 32 -1.61 -52.36 13.10
N GLY A 33 -1.43 -52.28 11.78
CA GLY A 33 -0.27 -51.63 11.17
C GLY A 33 -0.43 -50.10 11.27
N ASN A 34 0.28 -49.47 12.20
CA ASN A 34 0.07 -48.05 12.54
C ASN A 34 0.84 -47.10 11.60
N GLU A 35 0.35 -46.89 10.37
CA GLU A 35 0.83 -45.84 9.48
C GLU A 35 0.01 -44.54 9.62
N THR A 36 0.37 -43.71 10.60
CA THR A 36 -0.01 -42.29 10.58
C THR A 36 0.70 -41.59 9.42
N LYS A 37 -0.02 -41.39 8.31
CA LYS A 37 0.45 -40.56 7.20
C LYS A 37 0.44 -39.08 7.59
N ASP A 38 1.56 -38.60 8.11
CA ASP A 38 1.81 -37.17 8.27
C ASP A 38 1.73 -36.48 6.91
N VAL A 39 0.60 -35.80 6.67
CA VAL A 39 0.42 -34.93 5.51
C VAL A 39 1.24 -33.66 5.75
N LYS A 40 2.55 -33.78 5.47
CA LYS A 40 3.54 -32.70 5.61
C LYS A 40 3.07 -31.48 4.83
N LYS A 41 2.54 -30.48 5.53
CA LYS A 41 1.96 -29.27 4.93
C LYS A 41 3.04 -28.55 4.12
N ILE A 42 2.96 -28.64 2.80
CA ILE A 42 3.83 -27.90 1.89
C ILE A 42 3.54 -26.41 2.12
N VAL A 43 4.58 -25.64 2.40
CA VAL A 43 4.52 -24.19 2.46
C VAL A 43 5.12 -23.66 1.17
N GLU A 44 4.36 -22.83 0.47
CA GLU A 44 4.77 -22.20 -0.78
C GLU A 44 4.85 -20.68 -0.61
N ILE A 45 5.77 -20.08 -1.35
CA ILE A 45 5.88 -18.63 -1.55
C ILE A 45 5.43 -18.35 -2.98
N THR A 46 4.56 -17.36 -3.16
CA THR A 46 4.24 -16.87 -4.50
C THR A 46 5.32 -15.93 -5.02
N ILE A 47 5.63 -16.02 -6.30
CA ILE A 47 6.33 -14.98 -7.06
C ILE A 47 5.43 -14.48 -8.19
N LYS A 48 5.17 -13.17 -8.26
CA LYS A 48 4.44 -12.46 -9.34
C LYS A 48 5.39 -11.52 -10.09
N GLY A 49 4.95 -11.01 -11.24
CA GLY A 49 5.74 -10.08 -12.06
C GLY A 49 6.81 -10.79 -12.89
N LEU A 50 6.61 -12.07 -13.17
CA LEU A 50 7.39 -12.83 -14.14
C LEU A 50 6.67 -12.80 -15.49
N LYS A 51 7.39 -13.07 -16.59
CA LYS A 51 6.80 -13.14 -17.93
C LYS A 51 5.69 -14.19 -18.06
N ASP A 52 5.82 -15.28 -17.30
CA ASP A 52 4.78 -16.32 -17.15
C ASP A 52 3.74 -15.99 -16.06
N GLY A 53 3.62 -14.72 -15.68
CA GLY A 53 2.67 -14.20 -14.70
C GLY A 53 3.02 -14.54 -13.24
N LYS A 54 2.39 -15.58 -12.71
CA LYS A 54 2.49 -16.03 -11.31
C LYS A 54 3.08 -17.43 -11.24
N GLN A 55 4.10 -17.59 -10.41
CA GLN A 55 4.74 -18.86 -10.08
C GLN A 55 4.66 -19.12 -8.57
N THR A 56 4.85 -20.36 -8.12
CA THR A 56 5.07 -20.68 -6.71
C THR A 56 6.36 -21.48 -6.52
N ILE A 57 6.96 -21.35 -5.33
CA ILE A 57 8.18 -22.07 -4.95
C ILE A 57 8.04 -22.55 -3.50
N SER A 58 8.34 -23.84 -3.26
CA SER A 58 8.21 -24.40 -1.91
C SER A 58 9.34 -23.93 -0.98
N LEU A 59 9.03 -23.81 0.31
CA LEU A 59 9.99 -23.49 1.36
C LEU A 59 11.15 -24.50 1.40
N GLU A 60 10.88 -25.77 1.05
CA GLU A 60 11.91 -26.81 0.93
C GLU A 60 12.84 -26.56 -0.27
N LYS A 61 12.28 -26.13 -1.41
CA LYS A 61 13.09 -25.74 -2.57
C LYS A 61 13.95 -24.52 -2.26
N ILE A 62 13.42 -23.49 -1.59
CA ILE A 62 14.21 -22.32 -1.14
C ILE A 62 15.36 -22.77 -0.21
N LYS A 63 15.09 -23.66 0.75
CA LYS A 63 16.10 -24.19 1.70
C LYS A 63 17.08 -25.20 1.08
N SER A 64 16.84 -25.67 -0.15
CA SER A 64 17.76 -26.56 -0.87
C SER A 64 18.93 -25.83 -1.55
N PHE A 65 18.87 -24.51 -1.67
CA PHE A 65 19.98 -23.69 -2.14
C PHE A 65 21.10 -23.61 -1.10
N LYS A 66 22.29 -23.19 -1.55
CA LYS A 66 23.43 -22.96 -0.65
C LYS A 66 23.08 -21.85 0.36
N PRO A 67 23.10 -22.12 1.67
CA PRO A 67 22.77 -21.11 2.67
C PRO A 67 23.86 -20.03 2.74
N ILE A 68 23.43 -18.78 2.89
CA ILE A 68 24.27 -17.64 3.23
C ILE A 68 24.01 -17.30 4.70
N THR A 69 25.08 -17.19 5.49
CA THR A 69 25.05 -16.69 6.87
C THR A 69 25.84 -15.39 6.93
N LYS A 70 25.22 -14.29 7.37
CA LYS A 70 25.79 -12.95 7.32
C LYS A 70 25.38 -12.13 8.54
N GLU A 71 26.27 -11.32 9.08
CA GLU A 71 25.87 -10.26 10.01
C GLU A 71 25.29 -9.08 9.22
N MET A 72 24.16 -8.55 9.69
CA MET A 72 23.37 -7.54 9.00
C MET A 72 22.82 -6.54 10.01
N GLU A 73 22.78 -5.27 9.64
CA GLU A 73 22.19 -4.22 10.47
C GLU A 73 20.75 -3.92 10.05
N SER A 74 19.91 -3.57 11.02
CA SER A 74 18.48 -3.30 10.83
C SER A 74 18.12 -2.06 11.63
N ILE A 75 17.72 -0.99 10.95
CA ILE A 75 17.61 0.37 11.54
C ILE A 75 16.14 0.64 11.90
N SER A 76 15.84 0.95 13.17
CA SER A 76 14.47 1.26 13.59
C SER A 76 13.96 2.61 13.04
N SER A 77 12.66 2.88 13.18
CA SER A 77 12.10 4.20 12.92
C SER A 77 12.69 5.33 13.78
N SER A 78 13.29 5.00 14.94
CA SER A 78 13.99 5.94 15.83
C SER A 78 15.51 5.97 15.60
N GLY A 79 16.02 5.38 14.52
CA GLY A 79 17.46 5.30 14.23
C GLY A 79 18.23 4.29 15.10
N GLU A 80 17.56 3.43 15.86
CA GLU A 80 18.21 2.41 16.68
C GLU A 80 18.73 1.27 15.78
N ILE A 81 20.04 1.05 15.79
CA ILE A 81 20.70 0.02 14.98
C ILE A 81 20.70 -1.32 15.71
N LYS A 82 20.09 -2.34 15.10
CA LYS A 82 20.05 -3.72 15.62
C LYS A 82 20.82 -4.66 14.70
N LYS A 83 22.03 -5.06 15.13
CA LYS A 83 22.84 -6.11 14.50
C LYS A 83 22.15 -7.48 14.68
N LYS A 84 22.09 -8.27 13.61
CA LYS A 84 21.49 -9.61 13.56
C LYS A 84 22.39 -10.52 12.72
N LYS A 85 22.64 -11.75 13.19
CA LYS A 85 23.28 -12.81 12.40
C LYS A 85 22.19 -13.57 11.66
N VAL A 86 22.01 -13.26 10.38
CA VAL A 86 20.95 -13.81 9.54
C VAL A 86 21.46 -15.02 8.77
N LYS A 87 20.63 -16.06 8.65
CA LYS A 87 20.88 -17.21 7.76
C LYS A 87 19.66 -17.48 6.89
N GLY A 88 19.92 -17.59 5.58
CA GLY A 88 18.88 -17.66 4.56
C GLY A 88 19.41 -18.03 3.18
N THR A 89 18.54 -17.93 2.18
CA THR A 89 18.88 -18.08 0.76
C THR A 89 18.88 -16.71 0.09
N SER A 90 19.80 -16.46 -0.85
CA SER A 90 19.79 -15.21 -1.62
C SER A 90 18.55 -15.12 -2.51
N LEU A 91 17.85 -13.99 -2.49
CA LEU A 91 16.74 -13.74 -3.43
C LEU A 91 17.23 -13.83 -4.88
N GLU A 92 18.43 -13.32 -5.16
CA GLU A 92 19.07 -13.36 -6.47
C GLU A 92 19.33 -14.80 -6.96
N ASP A 93 19.54 -15.77 -6.05
CA ASP A 93 19.67 -17.18 -6.42
C ASP A 93 18.32 -17.87 -6.68
N ILE A 94 17.23 -17.37 -6.09
CA ILE A 94 15.86 -17.79 -6.43
C ILE A 94 15.44 -17.22 -7.78
N LEU A 95 15.70 -15.93 -8.03
CA LEU A 95 15.28 -15.24 -9.27
C LEU A 95 15.98 -15.79 -10.52
N LYS A 96 17.22 -16.30 -10.39
CA LYS A 96 17.90 -17.05 -11.46
C LYS A 96 17.16 -18.29 -11.97
N LEU A 97 16.23 -18.87 -11.20
CA LEU A 97 15.37 -19.96 -11.69
C LEU A 97 14.43 -19.51 -12.83
N TYR A 98 14.17 -18.21 -12.91
CA TYR A 98 13.26 -17.57 -13.87
C TYR A 98 14.01 -16.61 -14.80
N GLU A 99 15.33 -16.78 -14.93
CA GLU A 99 16.23 -16.02 -15.81
C GLU A 99 16.25 -14.48 -15.58
N VAL A 100 15.91 -14.03 -14.37
CA VAL A 100 15.90 -12.60 -13.99
C VAL A 100 16.77 -12.31 -12.75
N SER A 101 17.19 -11.06 -12.60
CA SER A 101 17.87 -10.49 -11.43
C SER A 101 16.92 -9.58 -10.65
N GLN A 102 17.12 -9.40 -9.35
CA GLN A 102 16.39 -8.38 -8.58
C GLN A 102 16.59 -6.97 -9.15
N LYS A 103 17.67 -6.74 -9.91
CA LYS A 103 18.04 -5.44 -10.49
C LYS A 103 17.33 -5.11 -11.81
N ASN A 104 16.59 -6.07 -12.39
CA ASN A 104 15.77 -5.85 -13.59
C ASN A 104 14.48 -5.07 -13.31
N PHE A 105 14.08 -4.95 -12.04
CA PHE A 105 12.78 -4.45 -11.61
C PHE A 105 12.89 -3.06 -10.98
N SER A 106 11.86 -2.23 -11.14
CA SER A 106 11.75 -0.87 -10.55
C SER A 106 11.63 -0.94 -9.02
N GLY A 107 10.96 -1.99 -8.53
CA GLY A 107 10.81 -2.31 -7.12
C GLY A 107 10.52 -3.80 -6.93
N ILE A 108 10.65 -4.27 -5.69
CA ILE A 108 10.16 -5.60 -5.28
C ILE A 108 9.25 -5.43 -4.07
N ARG A 109 7.98 -5.80 -4.24
CA ARG A 109 6.99 -5.82 -3.17
C ARG A 109 7.10 -7.11 -2.37
N PHE A 110 7.29 -6.98 -1.06
CA PHE A 110 7.22 -8.09 -0.11
C PHE A 110 5.89 -8.03 0.63
N ILE A 111 5.16 -9.15 0.61
CA ILE A 111 3.81 -9.27 1.19
C ILE A 111 3.80 -10.41 2.23
N ALA A 112 3.38 -10.06 3.44
CA ALA A 112 3.23 -10.99 4.55
C ALA A 112 1.82 -11.60 4.62
N GLY A 113 1.69 -12.73 5.32
CA GLY A 113 0.42 -13.42 5.54
C GLY A 113 -0.58 -12.70 6.46
N ASP A 114 -0.25 -11.50 6.96
CA ASP A 114 -1.14 -10.57 7.66
C ASP A 114 -1.46 -9.31 6.83
N SER A 115 -1.23 -9.38 5.51
CA SER A 115 -1.36 -8.28 4.55
C SER A 115 -0.39 -7.11 4.73
N TYR A 116 0.63 -7.21 5.61
CA TYR A 116 1.73 -6.23 5.60
C TYR A 116 2.40 -6.23 4.22
N SER A 117 2.42 -5.07 3.56
CA SER A 117 3.01 -4.89 2.22
C SER A 117 3.99 -3.72 2.20
N ILE A 118 5.16 -3.92 1.58
CA ILE A 118 6.15 -2.89 1.34
C ILE A 118 6.90 -3.13 0.03
N VAL A 119 7.14 -2.07 -0.74
CA VAL A 119 8.03 -2.08 -1.91
C VAL A 119 9.44 -1.68 -1.50
N VAL A 120 10.42 -2.50 -1.87
CA VAL A 120 11.84 -2.19 -1.81
C VAL A 120 12.20 -1.43 -3.11
N PRO A 121 12.61 -0.15 -3.05
CA PRO A 121 12.86 0.67 -4.24
C PRO A 121 14.19 0.33 -4.92
N LYS A 122 14.32 0.73 -6.19
CA LYS A 122 15.45 0.44 -7.10
C LYS A 122 16.82 0.70 -6.47
N GLU A 123 16.97 1.80 -5.75
CA GLU A 123 18.22 2.24 -5.14
C GLU A 123 18.73 1.26 -4.07
N ILE A 124 17.83 0.50 -3.46
CA ILE A 124 18.13 -0.57 -2.51
C ILE A 124 18.40 -1.87 -3.27
N LEU A 125 17.57 -2.23 -4.27
CA LEU A 125 17.76 -3.43 -5.11
C LEU A 125 19.13 -3.45 -5.82
N ASP A 126 19.61 -2.31 -6.29
CA ASP A 126 20.89 -2.21 -6.98
C ASP A 126 22.10 -2.31 -6.03
N LYS A 127 21.94 -2.00 -4.74
CA LYS A 127 23.03 -1.87 -3.76
C LYS A 127 23.07 -2.97 -2.71
N ARG A 128 21.93 -3.60 -2.38
CA ARG A 128 21.78 -4.51 -1.24
C ARG A 128 21.51 -5.95 -1.68
N GLU A 129 22.25 -6.88 -1.10
CA GLU A 129 21.95 -8.32 -1.16
C GLU A 129 20.76 -8.62 -0.24
N ILE A 130 19.66 -9.13 -0.81
CA ILE A 130 18.47 -9.52 -0.04
C ILE A 130 18.53 -11.02 0.27
N LEU A 131 18.39 -11.37 1.55
CA LEU A 131 18.24 -12.77 1.97
C LEU A 131 16.79 -13.08 2.35
N LEU A 132 16.31 -14.23 1.87
CA LEU A 132 15.12 -14.91 2.38
C LEU A 132 15.53 -15.73 3.60
N ALA A 133 15.45 -15.11 4.78
CA ALA A 133 15.90 -15.67 6.03
C ALA A 133 14.92 -16.72 6.59
N TYR A 134 15.47 -17.75 7.21
CA TYR A 134 14.73 -18.76 7.99
C TYR A 134 15.39 -19.07 9.35
N GLU A 135 16.56 -18.51 9.62
CA GLU A 135 17.24 -18.50 10.92
C GLU A 135 17.80 -17.11 11.21
N VAL A 136 17.70 -16.65 12.47
CA VAL A 136 18.23 -15.37 12.95
C VAL A 136 18.85 -15.59 14.35
N ASN A 137 20.07 -15.07 14.54
CA ASN A 137 20.87 -15.22 15.76
C ASN A 137 21.02 -16.70 16.18
N ASP A 138 21.37 -17.54 15.20
CA ASP A 138 21.56 -19.00 15.32
C ASP A 138 20.34 -19.77 15.86
N LYS A 139 19.13 -19.21 15.67
CA LYS A 139 17.84 -19.83 16.04
C LYS A 139 16.88 -19.81 14.84
N PRO A 140 15.94 -20.77 14.75
CA PRO A 140 14.80 -20.67 13.83
C PRO A 140 13.99 -19.39 14.07
N LEU A 141 13.27 -18.93 13.05
CA LEU A 141 12.31 -17.84 13.18
C LEU A 141 11.21 -18.13 14.21
N ASP A 142 10.75 -17.10 14.91
CA ASP A 142 9.55 -17.17 15.76
C ASP A 142 8.27 -17.42 14.95
N GLU A 143 7.20 -17.89 15.61
CA GLU A 143 5.92 -18.23 14.94
C GLU A 143 5.31 -17.07 14.14
N LYS A 144 5.60 -15.82 14.53
CA LYS A 144 5.14 -14.60 13.82
C LYS A 144 6.06 -14.19 12.67
N ALA A 145 7.16 -14.90 12.47
CA ALA A 145 8.13 -14.69 11.40
C ALA A 145 8.23 -15.87 10.43
N LEU A 146 7.81 -17.08 10.84
CA LEU A 146 7.58 -18.19 9.90
C LEU A 146 6.59 -17.78 8.80
N PRO A 147 6.77 -18.25 7.55
CA PRO A 147 7.76 -19.25 7.13
C PRO A 147 9.14 -18.67 6.78
N LEU A 148 9.18 -17.40 6.37
CA LEU A 148 10.36 -16.67 5.95
C LEU A 148 10.28 -15.22 6.42
N MET A 149 11.45 -14.60 6.56
CA MET A 149 11.59 -13.16 6.78
C MET A 149 12.51 -12.57 5.70
N SER A 150 12.14 -11.48 5.05
CA SER A 150 13.10 -10.73 4.21
C SER A 150 14.15 -10.07 5.11
N ALA A 151 15.41 -10.05 4.68
CA ALA A 151 16.48 -9.37 5.39
C ALA A 151 17.31 -8.55 4.40
N ILE A 152 17.38 -7.24 4.63
CA ILE A 152 18.11 -6.27 3.81
C ILE A 152 19.10 -5.53 4.71
N PRO A 153 20.42 -5.65 4.46
CA PRO A 153 21.45 -5.11 5.34
C PRO A 153 21.51 -3.58 5.30
N ASP A 154 21.63 -3.00 6.48
CA ASP A 154 21.85 -1.57 6.76
C ASP A 154 20.68 -0.66 6.31
N GLU A 155 19.49 -1.24 6.19
CA GLU A 155 18.25 -0.56 5.80
C GLU A 155 17.22 -0.50 6.94
N ARG A 156 16.16 0.31 6.75
CA ARG A 156 15.07 0.46 7.72
C ARG A 156 14.36 -0.88 7.99
N SER A 157 14.01 -1.14 9.24
CA SER A 157 13.41 -2.40 9.71
C SER A 157 12.03 -2.70 9.12
N MET A 158 11.42 -1.75 8.41
CA MET A 158 10.20 -1.95 7.62
C MET A 158 10.42 -2.92 6.44
N TYR A 159 11.60 -2.92 5.81
CA TYR A 159 11.94 -3.86 4.74
C TYR A 159 12.28 -5.27 5.24
N TRP A 160 12.23 -5.51 6.54
CA TRP A 160 12.48 -6.81 7.19
C TRP A 160 11.14 -7.54 7.44
N VAL A 161 10.43 -7.83 6.36
CA VAL A 161 9.08 -8.38 6.35
C VAL A 161 9.08 -9.78 6.95
N LYS A 162 8.41 -9.95 8.08
CA LYS A 162 8.13 -11.22 8.74
C LYS A 162 6.94 -11.93 8.07
N ASN A 163 6.84 -13.26 8.22
CA ASN A 163 5.71 -14.05 7.70
C ASN A 163 5.51 -13.83 6.18
N LEU A 164 6.62 -13.74 5.43
CA LEU A 164 6.61 -13.51 3.99
C LEU A 164 5.93 -14.69 3.27
N VAL A 165 4.93 -14.40 2.44
CA VAL A 165 4.16 -15.38 1.66
C VAL A 165 4.13 -15.08 0.16
N GLU A 166 4.31 -13.83 -0.24
CA GLU A 166 4.30 -13.43 -1.65
C GLU A 166 5.37 -12.36 -1.92
N ILE A 167 6.02 -12.49 -3.08
CA ILE A 167 7.01 -11.58 -3.64
C ILE A 167 6.45 -11.13 -5.00
N GLU A 168 6.37 -9.83 -5.24
CA GLU A 168 5.85 -9.28 -6.50
C GLU A 168 6.90 -8.34 -7.09
N LEU A 169 7.32 -8.67 -8.31
CA LEU A 169 8.38 -7.99 -9.05
C LEU A 169 7.72 -6.89 -9.89
N LEU A 170 8.17 -5.64 -9.72
CA LEU A 170 7.54 -4.48 -10.36
C LEU A 170 8.34 -4.05 -11.59
N GLU A 171 7.70 -3.93 -12.74
CA GLU A 171 8.33 -3.34 -13.93
C GLU A 171 8.31 -1.80 -13.84
N GLU A 172 9.07 -1.10 -14.69
CA GLU A 172 9.19 0.36 -14.65
C GLU A 172 8.06 1.06 -15.42
N GLU A 173 6.81 0.85 -15.00
CA GLU A 173 5.66 1.63 -15.50
C GLU A 173 5.65 3.04 -14.90
N GLN A 174 6.55 3.91 -15.38
CA GLN A 174 6.40 5.35 -15.23
C GLN A 174 5.20 5.85 -16.07
N SER A 175 4.00 5.66 -15.52
CA SER A 175 2.79 6.35 -15.99
C SER A 175 3.04 7.86 -15.88
N SER A 176 3.22 8.50 -17.03
CA SER A 176 3.67 9.89 -17.11
C SER A 176 2.58 10.83 -16.58
N ILE A 177 2.84 11.45 -15.41
CA ILE A 177 1.85 12.28 -14.73
C ILE A 177 1.43 13.43 -15.64
N ASN A 178 0.14 13.54 -15.94
CA ASN A 178 -0.43 14.60 -16.78
C ASN A 178 -1.48 15.45 -16.04
N ARG A 179 -1.85 15.06 -14.82
CA ARG A 179 -2.83 15.73 -13.97
C ARG A 179 -2.34 15.86 -12.54
N ILE A 180 -2.59 17.02 -11.94
CA ILE A 180 -2.42 17.31 -10.52
C ILE A 180 -3.79 17.67 -9.95
N GLU A 181 -4.11 17.11 -8.78
CA GLU A 181 -5.26 17.53 -7.97
C GLU A 181 -4.84 17.95 -6.57
N PHE A 182 -5.67 18.74 -5.91
CA PHE A 182 -5.43 19.22 -4.55
C PHE A 182 -6.43 18.60 -3.58
N ILE A 183 -5.91 17.86 -2.60
CA ILE A 183 -6.70 17.05 -1.66
C ILE A 183 -7.73 17.91 -0.93
N GLU A 184 -7.35 19.10 -0.45
CA GLU A 184 -8.24 19.97 0.33
C GLU A 184 -9.51 20.44 -0.43
N THR A 185 -9.50 20.41 -1.78
CA THR A 185 -10.65 20.70 -2.66
C THR A 185 -11.26 19.44 -3.26
N ALA A 186 -10.48 18.39 -3.53
CA ALA A 186 -11.01 17.11 -4.02
C ALA A 186 -11.83 16.35 -2.97
N VAL A 187 -11.62 16.61 -1.66
CA VAL A 187 -12.34 15.95 -0.55
C VAL A 187 -13.49 16.78 0.05
N SER A 188 -13.65 18.06 -0.35
CA SER A 188 -14.69 18.93 0.23
C SER A 188 -16.11 18.54 -0.20
N ASP A 189 -16.23 17.98 -1.40
CA ASP A 189 -17.49 17.69 -2.07
C ASP A 189 -17.87 16.19 -1.94
N LEU A 190 -16.98 15.40 -1.32
CA LEU A 190 -17.19 13.99 -0.99
C LEU A 190 -17.90 13.82 0.36
N GLN A 191 -18.57 12.68 0.55
CA GLN A 191 -19.14 12.31 1.85
C GLN A 191 -18.03 12.10 2.88
N GLN A 192 -18.02 12.94 3.93
CA GLN A 192 -17.11 12.85 5.07
C GLN A 192 -17.73 12.01 6.19
N GLU A 193 -17.03 10.97 6.62
CA GLU A 193 -17.46 10.04 7.66
C GLU A 193 -16.66 10.27 8.95
N ASP A 194 -17.28 9.98 10.10
CA ASP A 194 -16.60 10.01 11.40
C ASP A 194 -15.73 8.76 11.58
N TYR A 195 -14.44 8.96 11.83
CA TYR A 195 -13.44 7.91 11.99
C TYR A 195 -12.70 8.05 13.31
N THR A 196 -12.80 7.04 14.18
CA THR A 196 -12.11 7.02 15.48
C THR A 196 -10.63 6.66 15.31
N TYR A 197 -9.74 7.63 15.47
CA TYR A 197 -8.29 7.43 15.44
C TYR A 197 -7.67 7.63 16.83
N TYR A 198 -7.28 6.50 17.44
CA TYR A 198 -6.97 6.39 18.86
C TYR A 198 -8.16 6.82 19.73
N GLU A 199 -8.05 7.97 20.40
CA GLU A 199 -9.05 8.49 21.35
C GLU A 199 -9.87 9.66 20.75
N ASN A 200 -9.55 10.08 19.53
CA ASN A 200 -10.20 11.20 18.84
C ASN A 200 -11.12 10.69 17.74
N VAL A 201 -12.25 11.37 17.53
CA VAL A 201 -13.10 11.20 16.33
C VAL A 201 -12.74 12.32 15.36
N ASP A 202 -12.25 11.94 14.18
CA ASP A 202 -11.86 12.83 13.09
C ASP A 202 -12.73 12.58 11.87
N LYS A 203 -12.82 13.54 10.94
CA LYS A 203 -13.42 13.31 9.62
C LYS A 203 -12.43 12.62 8.68
N ALA A 204 -12.94 11.68 7.91
CA ALA A 204 -12.22 11.01 6.83
C ALA A 204 -13.12 10.82 5.60
N VAL A 205 -12.51 10.70 4.42
CA VAL A 205 -13.19 10.33 3.16
C VAL A 205 -12.65 8.99 2.65
N LYS A 206 -13.51 8.21 2.00
CA LYS A 206 -13.13 6.93 1.39
C LYS A 206 -12.28 7.18 0.14
N THR A 207 -11.11 6.57 0.06
CA THR A 207 -10.17 6.67 -1.07
C THR A 207 -10.82 6.29 -2.40
N ARG A 208 -11.60 5.21 -2.44
CA ARG A 208 -12.34 4.76 -3.63
C ARG A 208 -13.29 5.82 -4.21
N GLU A 209 -13.73 6.79 -3.40
CA GLU A 209 -14.61 7.88 -3.83
C GLU A 209 -13.78 9.04 -4.40
N LEU A 210 -12.59 9.29 -3.84
CA LEU A 210 -11.58 10.26 -4.31
C LEU A 210 -10.91 9.83 -5.63
N LEU A 211 -10.85 8.52 -5.92
CA LEU A 211 -10.36 7.96 -7.19
C LEU A 211 -11.45 7.82 -8.27
N LYS A 212 -12.70 8.25 -8.02
CA LYS A 212 -13.77 8.16 -9.03
C LYS A 212 -13.49 9.08 -10.21
N GLY A 213 -13.44 8.50 -11.41
CA GLY A 213 -13.17 9.23 -12.65
C GLY A 213 -11.72 9.15 -13.13
N LEU A 214 -10.85 8.40 -12.44
CA LEU A 214 -9.63 7.87 -13.06
C LEU A 214 -9.99 6.75 -14.06
N ASN A 215 -9.13 6.54 -15.06
CA ASN A 215 -9.30 5.48 -16.07
C ASN A 215 -9.10 4.09 -15.44
N GLU A 216 -9.87 3.09 -15.87
CA GLU A 216 -9.77 1.72 -15.33
C GLU A 216 -8.37 1.09 -15.51
N ASP A 217 -7.62 1.48 -16.54
CA ASP A 217 -6.22 1.05 -16.72
C ASP A 217 -5.27 1.53 -15.61
N SER A 218 -5.63 2.56 -14.83
CA SER A 218 -4.85 2.99 -13.67
C SER A 218 -4.87 1.98 -12.50
N ASP A 219 -5.81 1.04 -12.51
CA ASP A 219 -5.95 0.00 -11.49
C ASP A 219 -4.91 -1.13 -11.58
N LYS A 220 -4.02 -1.11 -12.59
CA LYS A 220 -2.94 -2.09 -12.73
C LYS A 220 -1.77 -1.84 -11.78
N ASN A 221 -1.58 -0.59 -11.34
CA ASN A 221 -0.41 -0.15 -10.60
C ASN A 221 -0.73 0.23 -9.15
N GLY A 222 0.28 0.14 -8.28
CA GLY A 222 0.16 0.55 -6.88
C GLY A 222 -0.02 2.07 -6.72
N VAL A 223 -0.56 2.47 -5.57
CA VAL A 223 -0.64 3.89 -5.19
C VAL A 223 0.66 4.28 -4.50
N TYR A 224 1.42 5.18 -5.10
CA TYR A 224 2.63 5.74 -4.50
C TYR A 224 2.26 6.87 -3.54
N LEU A 225 2.76 6.86 -2.30
CA LEU A 225 2.57 7.91 -1.30
C LEU A 225 3.92 8.50 -0.86
N LYS A 226 3.96 9.82 -0.68
CA LYS A 226 5.08 10.55 -0.07
C LYS A 226 4.62 11.45 1.05
N ALA A 227 5.28 11.37 2.20
CA ALA A 227 5.07 12.23 3.36
C ALA A 227 6.16 13.31 3.48
N VAL A 228 5.86 14.37 4.25
CA VAL A 228 6.79 15.50 4.48
C VAL A 228 8.06 15.09 5.26
N ASP A 229 8.04 13.99 6.03
CA ASP A 229 9.23 13.45 6.70
C ASP A 229 10.16 12.64 5.76
N GLY A 230 9.84 12.59 4.46
CA GLY A 230 10.58 11.80 3.47
C GLY A 230 10.24 10.31 3.47
N LEU A 231 9.19 9.87 4.19
CA LEU A 231 8.66 8.53 4.01
C LEU A 231 7.99 8.41 2.64
N GLU A 232 8.59 7.60 1.78
CA GLU A 232 8.04 7.15 0.50
C GLU A 232 7.56 5.68 0.65
N LYS A 233 6.35 5.37 0.19
CA LYS A 233 5.74 4.04 0.28
C LYS A 233 4.79 3.81 -0.89
N GLU A 234 4.87 2.64 -1.52
CA GLU A 234 3.86 2.19 -2.48
C GLU A 234 2.86 1.22 -1.80
N GLU A 235 1.57 1.41 -2.03
CA GLU A 235 0.47 0.57 -1.53
C GLU A 235 -0.19 -0.21 -2.66
N ALA A 236 -0.74 -1.40 -2.37
CA ALA A 236 -1.55 -2.12 -3.35
C ALA A 236 -2.88 -1.37 -3.58
N ILE A 237 -3.33 -1.26 -4.83
CA ILE A 237 -4.51 -0.45 -5.19
C ILE A 237 -5.77 -0.86 -4.42
N ASP A 238 -6.00 -2.15 -4.19
CA ASP A 238 -7.14 -2.66 -3.42
C ASP A 238 -7.09 -2.25 -1.93
N VAL A 239 -5.90 -2.31 -1.33
CA VAL A 239 -5.66 -1.88 0.07
C VAL A 239 -5.80 -0.37 0.21
N PHE A 240 -5.38 0.39 -0.82
CA PHE A 240 -5.66 1.82 -0.87
C PHE A 240 -7.16 2.06 -0.97
N LYS A 241 -7.88 1.41 -1.89
CA LYS A 241 -9.34 1.54 -2.12
C LYS A 241 -10.22 1.06 -0.96
N SER A 242 -9.77 0.12 -0.13
CA SER A 242 -10.48 -0.25 1.11
C SER A 242 -10.34 0.80 2.22
N GLY A 243 -9.35 1.69 2.09
CA GLY A 243 -8.99 2.69 3.07
C GLY A 243 -9.68 4.06 2.96
N TYR A 244 -9.11 5.00 3.72
CA TYR A 244 -9.60 6.37 3.89
C TYR A 244 -8.43 7.35 3.95
N ILE A 245 -8.69 8.59 3.51
CA ILE A 245 -7.86 9.75 3.85
C ILE A 245 -8.54 10.50 5.01
N LYS A 246 -7.88 10.56 6.16
CA LYS A 246 -8.29 11.37 7.32
C LYS A 246 -7.88 12.83 7.10
N ILE A 247 -8.83 13.75 7.27
CA ILE A 247 -8.73 15.16 6.82
C ILE A 247 -8.90 16.19 7.95
N THR A 248 -9.26 15.79 9.18
CA THR A 248 -9.19 16.64 10.37
C THR A 248 -8.21 16.11 11.42
N GLY A 249 -7.90 16.94 12.42
CA GLY A 249 -7.10 16.54 13.58
C GLY A 249 -5.60 16.56 13.31
N LYS A 250 -4.86 15.73 14.04
CA LYS A 250 -3.40 15.61 13.90
C LYS A 250 -3.00 14.77 12.68
N ASP A 251 -1.77 14.98 12.24
CA ASP A 251 -1.04 14.15 11.26
C ASP A 251 -1.63 14.16 9.83
N ILE A 252 -2.44 15.16 9.47
CA ILE A 252 -3.23 15.19 8.22
C ILE A 252 -2.52 15.77 6.99
N PRO A 253 -2.83 15.29 5.76
CA PRO A 253 -3.68 14.13 5.49
C PRO A 253 -3.00 12.82 5.90
N LEU A 254 -3.81 11.88 6.37
CA LEU A 254 -3.33 10.58 6.85
C LEU A 254 -4.07 9.46 6.12
N PHE A 255 -3.34 8.59 5.44
CA PHE A 255 -3.89 7.37 4.83
C PHE A 255 -3.94 6.25 5.86
N LEU A 256 -5.11 5.64 6.00
CA LEU A 256 -5.35 4.46 6.81
C LEU A 256 -6.27 3.48 6.08
N SER A 257 -6.30 2.23 6.52
CA SER A 257 -7.31 1.24 6.13
C SER A 257 -7.69 0.39 7.34
N PRO A 258 -8.93 -0.13 7.43
CA PRO A 258 -9.29 -1.16 8.42
C PRO A 258 -8.39 -2.40 8.35
N ASP A 259 -7.86 -2.70 7.17
CA ASP A 259 -6.98 -3.85 6.91
C ASP A 259 -5.51 -3.59 7.30
N LEU A 260 -5.17 -2.35 7.66
CA LEU A 260 -3.80 -1.93 7.97
C LEU A 260 -3.56 -1.72 9.48
N PRO A 261 -2.58 -2.41 10.09
CA PRO A 261 -2.08 -2.08 11.42
C PRO A 261 -1.71 -0.59 11.56
N LYS A 262 -1.98 0.02 12.71
CA LYS A 262 -1.76 1.47 12.97
C LYS A 262 -0.33 1.98 12.66
N GLY A 263 0.67 1.10 12.68
CA GLY A 263 2.05 1.44 12.32
C GLY A 263 2.35 1.52 10.82
N MET A 264 1.40 1.16 9.96
CA MET A 264 1.49 1.28 8.48
C MET A 264 0.78 2.53 7.94
N HIS A 265 0.07 3.28 8.79
CA HIS A 265 -0.67 4.47 8.38
C HIS A 265 0.31 5.57 7.95
N VAL A 266 0.16 6.08 6.71
CA VAL A 266 1.04 7.13 6.18
C VAL A 266 0.51 8.49 6.65
N LYS A 267 1.37 9.26 7.32
CA LYS A 267 1.03 10.52 7.99
C LYS A 267 1.57 11.72 7.23
N ASN A 268 0.97 12.90 7.39
CA ASN A 268 1.44 14.16 6.79
C ASN A 268 1.76 14.00 5.29
N ILE A 269 0.82 13.42 4.54
CA ILE A 269 0.98 13.12 3.12
C ILE A 269 1.18 14.44 2.35
N LEU A 270 2.34 14.56 1.70
CA LEU A 270 2.65 15.65 0.79
C LEU A 270 1.90 15.45 -0.54
N TYR A 271 1.98 14.24 -1.10
CA TYR A 271 1.12 13.77 -2.17
C TYR A 271 1.00 12.24 -2.21
N PHE A 272 0.02 11.75 -2.97
CA PHE A 272 0.04 10.40 -3.53
C PHE A 272 -0.18 10.42 -5.04
N ARG A 273 0.20 9.36 -5.76
CA ARG A 273 0.01 9.19 -7.22
C ARG A 273 -0.77 7.92 -7.49
N CYS A 274 -1.70 7.98 -8.44
CA CYS A 274 -2.50 6.85 -8.92
C CYS A 274 -2.67 6.99 -10.43
N GLY A 275 -2.07 6.08 -11.21
CA GLY A 275 -1.94 6.25 -12.66
C GLY A 275 -1.24 7.57 -13.02
N ASP A 276 -1.81 8.29 -13.99
CA ASP A 276 -1.30 9.56 -14.51
C ASP A 276 -1.64 10.80 -13.68
N THR A 277 -2.22 10.60 -12.49
CA THR A 277 -2.74 11.68 -11.62
C THR A 277 -2.03 11.72 -10.26
N ALA A 278 -1.61 12.91 -9.84
CA ALA A 278 -0.99 13.15 -8.54
C ALA A 278 -1.83 14.07 -7.64
N TYR A 279 -2.13 13.63 -6.43
CA TYR A 279 -2.98 14.31 -5.45
C TYR A 279 -2.12 14.93 -4.34
N PHE A 280 -1.96 16.25 -4.33
CA PHE A 280 -1.17 17.01 -3.35
C PHE A 280 -2.01 17.52 -2.18
N SER A 281 -1.43 17.56 -0.97
CA SER A 281 -1.93 18.45 0.09
C SER A 281 -1.27 19.82 -0.03
N LEU A 282 -2.07 20.86 -0.22
CA LEU A 282 -1.60 22.24 -0.22
C LEU A 282 -1.14 22.70 1.16
N LYS A 283 -1.71 22.16 2.25
CA LYS A 283 -1.21 22.39 3.61
C LYS A 283 0.22 21.87 3.76
N GLN A 284 0.44 20.59 3.45
CA GLN A 284 1.75 19.95 3.60
C GLN A 284 2.78 20.49 2.60
N SER A 285 2.34 20.93 1.42
CA SER A 285 3.20 21.62 0.44
C SER A 285 3.76 22.95 0.95
N LEU A 286 3.03 23.70 1.77
CA LEU A 286 3.51 24.92 2.44
C LEU A 286 4.50 24.65 3.58
N GLU A 287 4.55 23.42 4.08
CA GLU A 287 5.51 22.96 5.10
C GLU A 287 6.77 22.34 4.46
N ALA A 288 6.64 21.72 3.29
CA ALA A 288 7.72 20.99 2.61
C ALA A 288 8.51 21.80 1.56
N PHE A 289 7.89 22.79 0.89
CA PHE A 289 8.52 23.51 -0.22
C PHE A 289 8.94 24.93 0.14
N GLU A 290 9.95 25.44 -0.58
CA GLU A 290 10.36 26.84 -0.50
C GLU A 290 9.21 27.77 -0.92
N LYS A 291 8.90 28.74 -0.05
CA LYS A 291 7.85 29.73 -0.28
C LYS A 291 8.42 31.01 -0.91
N LYS A 292 7.63 31.69 -1.73
CA LYS A 292 7.90 33.04 -2.25
C LYS A 292 6.78 34.00 -1.82
N LEU A 293 7.14 35.28 -1.71
CA LEU A 293 6.20 36.40 -1.56
C LEU A 293 6.01 37.09 -2.91
N VAL A 294 4.77 37.14 -3.41
CA VAL A 294 4.39 37.78 -4.67
C VAL A 294 3.08 38.55 -4.48
N GLU A 295 3.03 39.82 -4.90
CA GLU A 295 1.84 40.69 -4.80
C GLU A 295 1.11 40.64 -3.43
N ASP A 296 1.88 40.73 -2.34
CA ASP A 296 1.45 40.60 -0.93
C ASP A 296 0.94 39.20 -0.48
N ASN A 297 1.14 38.16 -1.28
CA ASN A 297 0.75 36.77 -0.97
C ASN A 297 1.99 35.89 -0.78
N GLU A 298 2.14 35.22 0.37
CA GLU A 298 3.18 34.20 0.58
C GLU A 298 2.63 32.82 0.21
N GLY A 299 3.33 32.07 -0.65
CA GLY A 299 2.89 30.75 -1.11
C GLY A 299 3.98 29.93 -1.79
N VAL A 300 3.61 28.76 -2.33
CA VAL A 300 4.50 27.85 -3.05
C VAL A 300 4.47 28.17 -4.56
N PRO A 301 5.63 28.28 -5.24
CA PRO A 301 5.69 28.39 -6.70
C PRO A 301 5.06 27.18 -7.40
N LEU A 302 4.24 27.39 -8.42
CA LEU A 302 3.53 26.33 -9.15
C LEU A 302 4.49 25.28 -9.72
N LYS A 303 5.64 25.72 -10.25
CA LYS A 303 6.69 24.84 -10.79
C LYS A 303 7.25 23.85 -9.77
N SER A 304 7.19 24.13 -8.46
CA SER A 304 7.63 23.18 -7.42
C SER A 304 6.81 21.90 -7.44
N PHE A 305 5.49 22.00 -7.62
CA PHE A 305 4.59 20.85 -7.75
C PHE A 305 4.92 20.04 -9.02
N PHE A 306 5.04 20.72 -10.16
CA PHE A 306 5.33 20.10 -11.46
C PHE A 306 6.66 19.32 -11.42
N LYS A 307 7.70 19.92 -10.82
CA LYS A 307 9.02 19.32 -10.67
C LYS A 307 9.01 18.08 -9.76
N GLU A 308 8.29 18.13 -8.64
CA GLU A 308 8.26 17.02 -7.67
C GLU A 308 7.57 15.76 -8.23
N VAL A 309 6.52 15.90 -9.04
CA VAL A 309 5.85 14.74 -9.65
C VAL A 309 6.33 14.38 -11.05
N GLY A 310 7.17 15.21 -11.67
CA GLY A 310 7.60 15.02 -13.06
C GLY A 310 6.42 15.17 -14.03
N LEU A 311 5.60 16.20 -13.84
CA LEU A 311 4.47 16.49 -14.71
C LEU A 311 4.95 16.64 -16.17
N VAL A 312 4.26 15.99 -17.10
CA VAL A 312 4.56 16.05 -18.54
C VAL A 312 4.55 17.50 -19.03
N ASN A 313 5.59 17.87 -19.76
CA ASN A 313 5.64 19.16 -20.45
C ASN A 313 4.63 19.16 -21.61
N GLY A 314 3.63 20.03 -21.55
CA GLY A 314 2.80 20.43 -22.70
C GLY A 314 2.83 21.94 -22.90
N ASP A 315 2.38 22.40 -24.08
CA ASP A 315 2.35 23.82 -24.45
C ASP A 315 1.40 24.65 -23.57
N LYS A 316 0.37 24.00 -23.03
CA LYS A 316 -0.68 24.59 -22.19
C LYS A 316 -1.10 23.67 -21.05
N TYR A 317 -1.59 24.29 -19.98
CA TYR A 317 -2.18 23.63 -18.82
C TYR A 317 -3.55 24.23 -18.53
N LEU A 318 -4.57 23.40 -18.41
CA LEU A 318 -5.91 23.81 -17.97
C LEU A 318 -5.93 23.78 -16.44
N CYS A 319 -6.21 24.91 -15.81
CA CYS A 319 -6.34 25.04 -14.37
C CYS A 319 -7.82 25.25 -14.00
N THR A 320 -8.38 24.38 -13.17
CA THR A 320 -9.81 24.35 -12.83
C THR A 320 -10.05 24.59 -11.34
N ALA A 321 -11.01 25.44 -11.02
CA ALA A 321 -11.50 25.70 -9.67
C ALA A 321 -12.53 24.68 -9.21
N GLN A 322 -12.74 24.59 -7.89
CA GLN A 322 -13.84 23.85 -7.26
C GLN A 322 -15.23 24.36 -7.72
N ASP A 323 -15.38 25.65 -8.05
CA ASP A 323 -16.63 26.21 -8.58
C ASP A 323 -16.81 26.02 -10.11
N GLY A 324 -15.95 25.23 -10.75
CA GLY A 324 -15.98 24.96 -12.18
C GLY A 324 -15.43 26.10 -13.05
N TYR A 325 -14.83 27.13 -12.45
CA TYR A 325 -14.13 28.18 -13.20
C TYR A 325 -12.78 27.68 -13.76
N GLU A 326 -12.54 27.90 -15.05
CA GLU A 326 -11.37 27.38 -15.76
C GLU A 326 -10.55 28.46 -16.45
N VAL A 327 -9.22 28.25 -16.51
CA VAL A 327 -8.26 29.11 -17.20
C VAL A 327 -7.18 28.23 -17.87
N GLU A 328 -6.96 28.43 -19.17
CA GLU A 328 -5.76 27.92 -19.85
C GLU A 328 -4.55 28.83 -19.56
N ILE A 329 -3.41 28.22 -19.25
CA ILE A 329 -2.14 28.89 -18.95
C ILE A 329 -1.05 28.32 -19.87
N SER A 330 -0.20 29.18 -20.44
CA SER A 330 0.91 28.73 -21.29
C SER A 330 2.07 28.13 -20.48
N ALA A 331 2.88 27.28 -21.10
CA ALA A 331 4.09 26.73 -20.45
C ALA A 331 5.03 27.82 -19.90
N ASP A 332 5.21 28.92 -20.63
CA ASP A 332 6.07 30.05 -20.24
C ASP A 332 5.52 30.84 -19.04
N ASP A 333 4.21 30.78 -18.78
CA ASP A 333 3.57 31.45 -17.64
C ASP A 333 3.64 30.64 -16.34
N ILE A 334 3.96 29.34 -16.38
CA ILE A 334 4.01 28.47 -15.18
C ILE A 334 5.03 28.94 -14.14
N GLU A 335 6.14 29.56 -14.56
CA GLU A 335 7.15 30.16 -13.66
C GLU A 335 6.59 31.30 -12.80
N LYS A 336 5.54 31.97 -13.29
CA LYS A 336 4.87 33.09 -12.61
C LYS A 336 3.81 32.61 -11.61
N GLY A 337 3.48 31.32 -11.63
CA GLY A 337 2.42 30.73 -10.82
C GLY A 337 2.77 30.62 -9.34
N LEU A 338 1.84 31.02 -8.47
CA LEU A 338 1.93 30.88 -7.01
C LEU A 338 0.64 30.29 -6.45
N ILE A 339 0.72 29.17 -5.73
CA ILE A 339 -0.39 28.62 -4.93
C ILE A 339 -0.22 29.03 -3.47
N TYR A 340 -1.26 29.65 -2.89
CA TYR A 340 -1.15 30.30 -1.58
C TYR A 340 -2.45 30.24 -0.75
N PRO A 341 -2.36 30.33 0.60
CA PRO A 341 -3.53 30.27 1.48
C PRO A 341 -4.30 31.60 1.50
N ARG A 342 -5.62 31.54 1.47
CA ARG A 342 -6.50 32.72 1.43
C ARG A 342 -6.95 33.13 2.83
N ALA A 343 -7.00 34.43 3.09
CA ALA A 343 -7.54 35.01 4.34
C ALA A 343 -9.03 34.69 4.62
N LYS A 344 -9.76 34.10 3.66
CA LYS A 344 -11.14 33.60 3.83
C LYS A 344 -11.24 32.06 3.89
N GLY A 345 -10.12 31.37 4.09
CA GLY A 345 -10.03 29.91 4.01
C GLY A 345 -9.85 29.39 2.58
N GLY A 346 -9.33 28.15 2.49
CA GLY A 346 -8.92 27.53 1.23
C GLY A 346 -7.71 28.21 0.58
N TYR A 347 -7.41 27.78 -0.64
CA TYR A 347 -6.23 28.22 -1.40
C TYR A 347 -6.61 28.97 -2.69
N ALA A 348 -5.66 29.70 -3.26
CA ALA A 348 -5.77 30.30 -4.59
C ALA A 348 -4.51 30.01 -5.41
N LEU A 349 -4.68 29.92 -6.73
CA LEU A 349 -3.60 30.00 -7.70
C LEU A 349 -3.67 31.38 -8.37
N MET A 350 -2.53 32.03 -8.55
CA MET A 350 -2.39 33.28 -9.30
C MET A 350 -1.09 33.27 -10.10
N PHE A 351 -0.96 34.21 -11.03
CA PHE A 351 0.23 34.35 -11.87
C PHE A 351 0.72 35.81 -11.84
N GLU A 352 1.99 36.00 -11.49
CA GLU A 352 2.61 37.33 -11.33
C GLU A 352 2.46 38.18 -12.60
N GLY A 353 1.95 39.41 -12.43
CA GLY A 353 1.79 40.36 -13.53
C GLY A 353 0.74 40.01 -14.59
N MET A 354 0.00 38.90 -14.44
CA MET A 354 -1.12 38.54 -15.31
C MET A 354 -2.43 39.24 -14.88
N SER A 355 -3.42 39.26 -15.78
CA SER A 355 -4.71 39.88 -15.51
C SER A 355 -5.52 39.13 -14.46
N LYS A 356 -6.35 39.84 -13.67
CA LYS A 356 -7.07 39.27 -12.51
C LYS A 356 -8.07 38.14 -12.85
N ASN A 357 -8.34 37.89 -14.13
CA ASN A 357 -9.09 36.76 -14.67
C ASN A 357 -8.21 35.55 -15.05
N THR A 358 -6.95 35.47 -14.60
CA THR A 358 -6.19 34.21 -14.50
C THR A 358 -6.09 33.69 -13.06
N LYS A 359 -6.71 34.40 -12.10
CA LYS A 359 -6.62 34.12 -10.66
C LYS A 359 -7.74 33.20 -10.20
N ILE A 360 -7.37 31.98 -9.83
CA ILE A 360 -8.26 30.88 -9.50
C ILE A 360 -8.41 30.76 -7.98
N LYS A 361 -9.65 30.63 -7.50
CA LYS A 361 -9.99 30.55 -6.07
C LYS A 361 -10.54 29.15 -5.77
N GLY A 362 -9.97 28.46 -4.78
CA GLY A 362 -10.26 27.04 -4.60
C GLY A 362 -9.74 26.24 -5.80
N ILE A 363 -8.45 26.40 -6.14
CA ILE A 363 -7.80 25.60 -7.18
C ILE A 363 -8.00 24.11 -6.86
N HIS A 364 -8.58 23.37 -7.79
CA HIS A 364 -8.97 21.96 -7.60
C HIS A 364 -8.05 21.02 -8.36
N LYS A 365 -7.84 21.28 -9.66
CA LYS A 365 -6.99 20.47 -10.53
C LYS A 365 -6.22 21.32 -11.55
N ILE A 366 -5.15 20.73 -12.08
CA ILE A 366 -4.34 21.25 -13.18
C ILE A 366 -4.01 20.08 -14.10
N GLU A 367 -4.29 20.18 -15.39
CA GLU A 367 -4.05 19.11 -16.37
C GLU A 367 -3.39 19.61 -17.65
N VAL A 368 -2.57 18.76 -18.27
CA VAL A 368 -1.92 19.02 -19.55
C VAL A 368 -2.94 18.99 -20.68
N VAL A 369 -3.04 20.08 -21.44
CA VAL A 369 -3.87 20.12 -22.65
C VAL A 369 -3.14 19.35 -23.76
N LYS A 370 -3.86 18.48 -24.47
CA LYS A 370 -3.36 17.60 -25.55
C LYS A 370 -3.86 18.04 -26.92
#